data_AF-A0A9W8TIN9-F1
#
_entry.id   AF-A0A9W8TIN9-F1
#
_cell.length_a   1.000
_cell.length_b   1.000
_cell.length_c   1.000
_cell.angle_alpha   90.00
_cell.angle_beta   90.00
_cell.angle_gamma   90.00
#
_symmetry.space_group_name_H-M   'P 1'
#
loop_
_entity.id
_entity.type
_entity.pdbx_description
1 polymer ?
#
loop_
_entity_poly.entity_id
_entity_poly.type
_entity_poly.pdbx_seq_one_letter_code
_entity_poly.pdbx_strand_id
1 'polypeptide(L)'
;MDDEVARLHALLEAAEKGSAEEQRRRENAEKLAKEEQRRRKEEEERNEKSRPQALPQYLEACHSLSLAIQVVTEKSLTTQGDTTNPTGRIYPRRIVPWDDYPMRQENNWDRLSVHQSFSSDPIFPSSHQLDYVASLIRPIASEMGLRHFERDTVENAVQKLVDEAYNDELLRVRLGILGSVT
;
A
#
# COMPACT_ATOMS: atom_id res chain seq x y z
N MET A 1 75.40 5.30 19.28
CA MET A 1 74.54 4.13 19.51
C MET A 1 73.21 4.57 20.11
N ASP A 2 73.18 5.24 21.27
CA ASP A 2 71.91 5.65 21.92
C ASP A 2 71.07 6.67 21.12
N ASP A 3 71.72 7.62 20.45
CA ASP A 3 71.05 8.69 19.68
C ASP A 3 70.37 8.17 18.40
N GLU A 4 70.84 7.04 17.87
CA GLU A 4 70.31 6.40 16.67
C GLU A 4 69.11 5.50 17.00
N VAL A 5 69.15 4.84 18.16
CA VAL A 5 68.00 4.10 18.71
C VAL A 5 66.84 5.04 19.02
N ALA A 6 67.11 6.21 19.60
CA ALA A 6 66.09 7.23 19.88
C ALA A 6 65.42 7.75 18.59
N ARG A 7 66.19 7.98 17.52
CA ARG A 7 65.63 8.36 16.20
C ARG A 7 64.78 7.26 15.58
N LEU A 8 65.20 6.00 15.68
CA LEU A 8 64.44 4.85 15.17
C LEU A 8 63.11 4.67 15.91
N HIS A 9 63.08 4.86 17.24
CA HIS A 9 61.84 4.86 18.03
C HIS A 9 60.89 5.98 17.61
N ALA A 10 61.40 7.20 17.43
CA ALA A 10 60.57 8.33 16.99
C ALA A 10 59.97 8.12 15.59
N LEU A 11 60.73 7.49 14.67
CA LEU A 11 60.24 7.13 13.34
C LEU A 11 59.15 6.05 13.38
N LEU A 12 59.31 5.03 14.23
CA LEU A 12 58.29 3.99 14.44
C LEU A 12 57.00 4.57 15.00
N GLU A 13 57.08 5.41 16.04
CA GLU A 13 55.90 6.01 16.66
C GLU A 13 55.15 6.96 15.70
N ALA A 14 55.89 7.70 14.86
CA ALA A 14 55.30 8.53 13.81
C ALA A 14 54.61 7.69 12.71
N ALA A 15 55.21 6.56 12.32
CA ALA A 15 54.63 5.64 11.34
C ALA A 15 53.36 4.95 11.89
N GLU A 16 53.36 4.54 13.16
CA GLU A 16 52.19 3.97 13.83
C GLU A 16 51.04 4.97 13.94
N LYS A 17 51.32 6.22 14.32
CA LYS A 17 50.31 7.30 14.35
C LYS A 17 49.74 7.57 12.97
N GLY A 18 50.59 7.63 11.94
CA GLY A 18 50.15 7.80 10.55
C GLY A 18 49.25 6.67 10.06
N SER A 19 49.61 5.41 10.38
CA SER A 19 48.81 4.23 10.06
C SER A 19 47.45 4.24 10.79
N ALA A 20 47.44 4.58 12.08
CA ALA A 20 46.23 4.68 12.87
C ALA A 20 45.28 5.79 12.40
N GLU A 21 45.82 6.95 12.00
CA GLU A 21 45.03 8.05 11.43
C GLU A 21 44.44 7.67 10.06
N GLU A 22 45.23 7.04 9.18
CA GLU A 22 44.78 6.54 7.89
C GLU A 22 43.68 5.48 8.04
N GLN A 23 43.84 4.55 8.99
CA GLN A 23 42.83 3.56 9.32
C GLN A 23 41.53 4.22 9.82
N ARG A 24 41.62 5.21 10.70
CA ARG A 24 40.45 5.98 11.16
C ARG A 24 39.77 6.73 10.02
N ARG A 25 40.53 7.30 9.08
CA ARG A 25 39.97 7.97 7.89
C ARG A 25 39.22 6.98 7.01
N ARG A 26 39.77 5.79 6.78
CA ARG A 26 39.12 4.72 6.00
C ARG A 26 37.84 4.24 6.67
N GLU A 27 37.89 3.98 7.98
CA GLU A 27 36.70 3.55 8.74
C GLU A 27 35.59 4.60 8.73
N ASN A 28 35.95 5.90 8.88
CA ASN A 28 34.98 6.98 8.80
C ASN A 28 34.41 7.12 7.38
N ALA A 29 35.25 7.01 6.35
CA ALA A 29 34.80 7.03 4.95
C ALA A 29 33.86 5.84 4.64
N GLU A 30 34.16 4.64 5.14
CA GLU A 30 33.31 3.47 4.96
C GLU A 30 31.96 3.62 5.68
N LYS A 31 31.96 4.16 6.90
CA LYS A 31 30.71 4.46 7.63
C LYS A 31 29.85 5.46 6.88
N LEU A 32 30.45 6.56 6.40
CA LEU A 32 29.75 7.57 5.61
C LEU A 32 29.18 6.98 4.31
N ALA A 33 29.96 6.15 3.60
CA ALA A 33 29.49 5.48 2.38
C ALA A 33 28.32 4.52 2.65
N LYS A 34 28.37 3.75 3.74
CA LYS A 34 27.26 2.87 4.15
C LYS A 34 26.00 3.65 4.51
N GLU A 35 26.15 4.76 5.24
CA GLU A 35 25.04 5.62 5.62
C GLU A 35 24.40 6.32 4.41
N GLU A 36 25.22 6.80 3.47
CA GLU A 36 24.74 7.36 2.21
C GLU A 36 24.02 6.30 1.37
N GLN A 37 24.57 5.10 1.26
CA GLN A 37 23.92 3.99 0.54
C GLN A 37 22.56 3.64 1.18
N ARG A 38 22.48 3.60 2.51
CA ARG A 38 21.22 3.36 3.22
C ARG A 38 20.20 4.47 2.94
N ARG A 39 20.62 5.73 3.01
CA ARG A 39 19.74 6.87 2.68
C ARG A 39 19.21 6.81 1.26
N ARG A 40 20.07 6.48 0.29
CA ARG A 40 19.65 6.33 -1.12
C ARG A 40 18.62 5.22 -1.29
N LYS A 41 18.82 4.08 -0.64
CA LYS A 41 17.85 2.97 -0.66
C LYS A 41 16.51 3.36 -0.03
N GLU A 42 16.53 4.02 1.13
CA GLU A 42 15.30 4.48 1.79
C GLU A 42 14.54 5.51 0.95
N GLU A 43 15.25 6.38 0.24
CA GLU A 43 14.67 7.35 -0.69
C GLU A 43 14.08 6.66 -1.93
N GLU A 44 14.78 5.67 -2.48
CA GLU A 44 14.31 4.87 -3.61
C GLU A 44 13.04 4.08 -3.25
N GLU A 45 13.03 3.39 -2.12
CA GLU A 45 11.83 2.68 -1.62
C GLU A 45 10.65 3.62 -1.40
N ARG A 46 10.90 4.81 -0.83
CA ARG A 46 9.85 5.82 -0.62
C ARG A 46 9.29 6.33 -1.95
N ASN A 47 10.18 6.57 -2.92
CA ASN A 47 9.80 7.00 -4.25
C ASN A 47 8.98 5.91 -4.95
N GLU A 48 9.39 4.65 -4.85
CA GLU A 48 8.64 3.51 -5.40
C GLU A 48 7.25 3.40 -4.79
N LYS A 49 7.12 3.48 -3.46
CA LYS A 49 5.80 3.45 -2.78
C LYS A 49 4.90 4.63 -3.13
N SER A 50 5.49 5.73 -3.58
CA SER A 50 4.76 6.93 -3.99
C SER A 50 4.36 6.90 -5.48
N ARG A 51 4.86 5.95 -6.26
CA ARG A 51 4.46 5.79 -7.67
C ARG A 51 3.04 5.25 -7.76
N PRO A 52 2.22 5.79 -8.67
CA PRO A 52 0.93 5.19 -9.04
C PRO A 52 1.07 3.72 -9.43
N GLN A 53 0.00 2.96 -9.20
CA GLN A 53 -0.05 1.52 -9.43
C GLN A 53 -0.78 1.18 -10.74
N ALA A 54 -0.41 0.07 -11.36
CA ALA A 54 -1.22 -0.56 -12.40
C ALA A 54 -2.41 -1.31 -11.77
N LEU A 55 -3.43 -1.64 -12.58
CA LEU A 55 -4.68 -2.23 -12.07
C LEU A 55 -4.46 -3.49 -11.20
N PRO A 56 -3.67 -4.50 -11.60
CA PRO A 56 -3.49 -5.71 -10.79
C PRO A 56 -2.88 -5.42 -9.41
N GLN A 57 -1.87 -4.55 -9.38
CA GLN A 57 -1.19 -4.15 -8.14
C GLN A 57 -2.14 -3.38 -7.22
N TYR A 58 -2.96 -2.49 -7.80
CA TYR A 58 -3.96 -1.74 -7.06
C TYR A 58 -5.02 -2.66 -6.46
N LEU A 59 -5.55 -3.62 -7.22
CA LEU A 59 -6.53 -4.59 -6.73
C LEU A 59 -5.99 -5.45 -5.60
N GLU A 60 -4.74 -5.92 -5.71
CA GLU A 60 -4.08 -6.67 -4.64
C GLU A 60 -3.92 -5.82 -3.37
N ALA A 61 -3.56 -4.54 -3.51
CA ALA A 61 -3.44 -3.62 -2.38
C ALA A 61 -4.81 -3.31 -1.74
N CYS A 62 -5.86 -3.10 -2.54
CA CYS A 62 -7.24 -2.95 -2.05
C CYS A 62 -7.74 -4.20 -1.34
N HIS A 63 -7.44 -5.39 -1.89
CA HIS A 63 -7.79 -6.65 -1.24
C HIS A 63 -7.09 -6.80 0.12
N SER A 64 -5.79 -6.50 0.16
CA SER A 64 -5.00 -6.51 1.40
C SER A 64 -5.58 -5.54 2.45
N LEU A 65 -6.00 -4.35 2.00
CA LEU A 65 -6.64 -3.35 2.86
C LEU A 65 -7.99 -3.83 3.41
N SER A 66 -8.81 -4.48 2.58
CA SER A 66 -10.09 -5.07 2.99
C SER A 66 -9.90 -6.23 3.97
N LEU A 67 -8.85 -7.04 3.80
CA LEU A 67 -8.50 -8.11 4.73
C LEU A 67 -7.95 -7.60 6.07
N ALA A 68 -7.51 -6.34 6.15
CA ALA A 68 -7.06 -5.72 7.39
C ALA A 68 -8.21 -5.37 8.36
N ILE A 69 -9.44 -5.84 8.08
CA ILE A 69 -10.60 -5.68 8.95
C ILE A 69 -10.31 -6.21 10.36
N GLN A 70 -10.63 -5.40 11.36
CA GLN A 70 -10.50 -5.77 12.77
C GLN A 70 -11.85 -5.61 13.45
N VAL A 71 -12.40 -6.69 13.99
CA VAL A 71 -13.71 -6.69 14.65
C VAL A 71 -13.52 -6.85 16.15
N VAL A 72 -14.13 -5.96 16.94
CA VAL A 72 -14.18 -6.08 18.40
C VAL A 72 -15.17 -7.17 18.76
N THR A 73 -14.68 -8.21 19.44
CA THR A 73 -15.48 -9.39 19.80
C THR A 73 -16.04 -9.33 21.23
N GLU A 74 -15.53 -8.43 22.06
CA GLU A 74 -15.99 -8.25 23.44
C GLU A 74 -17.33 -7.52 23.48
N LYS A 75 -18.39 -8.21 23.88
CA LYS A 75 -19.77 -7.70 23.84
C LYS A 75 -19.98 -6.39 24.63
N SER A 76 -19.26 -6.23 25.74
CA SER A 76 -19.27 -5.02 26.58
C SER A 76 -18.79 -3.77 25.84
N LEU A 77 -17.94 -3.95 24.82
CA LEU A 77 -17.33 -2.89 24.03
C LEU A 77 -18.03 -2.67 22.69
N THR A 78 -18.98 -3.54 22.32
CA THR A 78 -19.76 -3.43 21.08
C THR A 78 -21.11 -2.77 21.34
N THR A 79 -21.61 -2.03 20.35
CA THR A 79 -22.99 -1.54 20.40
C THR A 79 -23.96 -2.70 20.46
N GLN A 80 -24.77 -2.73 21.51
CA GLN A 80 -25.93 -3.63 21.61
C GLN A 80 -27.11 -2.93 20.96
N GLY A 81 -27.47 -3.35 19.74
CA GLY A 81 -28.66 -2.89 19.04
C GLY A 81 -29.62 -4.04 18.84
N ASP A 82 -30.91 -3.77 18.94
CA ASP A 82 -31.90 -4.71 18.44
C ASP A 82 -31.69 -4.88 16.93
N THR A 83 -31.78 -6.12 16.45
CA THR A 83 -31.79 -6.36 15.02
C THR A 83 -32.95 -5.56 14.40
N THR A 84 -32.64 -4.82 13.34
CA THR A 84 -33.67 -4.03 12.64
C THR A 84 -34.81 -4.97 12.26
N ASN A 85 -36.02 -4.71 12.75
CA ASN A 85 -37.22 -5.36 12.24
C ASN A 85 -37.74 -4.52 11.06
N PRO A 86 -37.56 -4.96 9.80
CA PRO A 86 -37.89 -4.18 8.62
C PRO A 86 -39.40 -4.23 8.34
N THR A 87 -40.24 -3.83 9.31
CA THR A 87 -41.70 -3.82 9.15
C THR A 87 -42.08 -2.98 7.94
N GLY A 88 -42.74 -3.61 6.95
CA GLY A 88 -43.17 -2.95 5.72
C GLY A 88 -42.10 -2.77 4.64
N ARG A 89 -40.89 -3.32 4.78
CA ARG A 89 -39.85 -3.31 3.72
C ARG A 89 -39.67 -4.70 3.12
N ILE A 90 -39.39 -4.75 1.82
CA ILE A 90 -38.98 -5.98 1.14
C ILE A 90 -37.53 -6.28 1.55
N TYR A 91 -37.27 -7.48 2.03
CA TYR A 91 -35.91 -7.95 2.34
C TYR A 91 -35.71 -9.39 1.85
N PRO A 92 -34.48 -9.80 1.51
CA PRO A 92 -34.18 -11.16 1.12
C PRO A 92 -34.51 -12.14 2.24
N ARG A 93 -35.31 -13.18 1.95
CA ARG A 93 -35.65 -14.24 2.93
C ARG A 93 -34.65 -15.38 2.96
N ARG A 94 -33.84 -15.51 1.91
CA ARG A 94 -32.86 -16.59 1.72
C ARG A 94 -31.64 -16.01 1.01
N ILE A 95 -30.47 -16.44 1.46
CA ILE A 95 -29.23 -16.31 0.70
C ILE A 95 -29.16 -17.56 -0.18
N VAL A 96 -28.98 -17.38 -1.48
CA VAL A 96 -28.87 -18.47 -2.46
C VAL A 96 -27.52 -18.38 -3.18
N PRO A 97 -26.92 -19.50 -3.59
CA PRO A 97 -25.74 -19.49 -4.43
C PRO A 97 -25.98 -18.71 -5.72
N TRP A 98 -24.95 -17.99 -6.18
CA TRP A 98 -24.97 -17.30 -7.46
C TRP A 98 -24.24 -18.14 -8.50
N ASP A 99 -24.96 -19.11 -9.09
CA ASP A 99 -24.36 -20.20 -9.86
C ASP A 99 -23.58 -19.74 -11.11
N ASP A 100 -23.99 -18.65 -11.76
CA ASP A 100 -23.33 -18.10 -12.95
C ASP A 100 -22.31 -16.99 -12.65
N TYR A 101 -22.02 -16.72 -11.37
CA TYR A 101 -21.12 -15.63 -10.96
C TYR A 101 -19.70 -15.74 -11.54
N PRO A 102 -18.99 -16.90 -11.47
CA PRO A 102 -17.63 -17.01 -12.01
C PRO A 102 -17.57 -16.70 -13.51
N MET A 103 -18.53 -17.24 -14.28
CA MET A 103 -18.63 -17.01 -15.72
C MET A 103 -18.92 -15.54 -16.05
N ARG A 104 -19.80 -14.88 -15.28
CA ARG A 104 -20.07 -13.44 -15.42
C ARG A 104 -18.85 -12.60 -15.08
N GLN A 105 -18.08 -13.01 -14.07
CA GLN A 105 -16.89 -12.29 -13.65
C GLN A 105 -15.80 -12.37 -14.74
N GLU A 106 -15.59 -13.55 -15.33
CA GLU A 106 -14.68 -13.73 -16.48
C GLU A 106 -15.08 -12.87 -17.69
N ASN A 107 -16.36 -12.86 -18.05
CA ASN A 107 -16.88 -12.00 -19.14
C ASN A 107 -16.60 -10.50 -18.86
N ASN A 108 -16.75 -10.06 -17.61
CA ASN A 108 -16.40 -8.69 -17.24
C ASN A 108 -14.90 -8.40 -17.39
N TRP A 109 -14.02 -9.35 -17.05
CA TRP A 109 -12.57 -9.22 -17.28
C TRP A 109 -12.22 -9.18 -18.77
N ASP A 110 -12.86 -10.00 -19.60
CA ASP A 110 -12.70 -9.93 -21.06
C ASP A 110 -13.17 -8.57 -21.61
N ARG A 111 -14.20 -7.98 -20.98
CA ARG A 111 -14.69 -6.65 -21.32
C ARG A 111 -13.68 -5.55 -20.96
N LEU A 112 -13.03 -5.66 -19.80
CA LEU A 112 -11.99 -4.72 -19.34
C LEU A 112 -10.67 -4.87 -20.10
N SER A 113 -10.33 -6.09 -20.53
CA SER A 113 -9.12 -6.40 -21.31
C SER A 113 -9.14 -5.85 -22.74
N VAL A 114 -10.25 -5.21 -23.13
CA VAL A 114 -10.35 -4.12 -24.14
C VAL A 114 -9.04 -3.46 -24.47
N HIS A 115 -8.59 -2.78 -23.43
CA HIS A 115 -7.62 -1.72 -23.54
C HIS A 115 -6.49 -2.07 -22.59
N GLN A 116 -5.38 -2.55 -23.16
CA GLN A 116 -4.21 -2.97 -22.40
C GLN A 116 -3.73 -1.86 -21.45
N SER A 117 -3.84 -0.61 -21.88
CA SER A 117 -3.50 0.59 -21.10
C SER A 117 -4.29 0.72 -19.80
N PHE A 118 -5.60 0.40 -19.76
CA PHE A 118 -6.36 0.47 -18.50
C PHE A 118 -5.81 -0.49 -17.44
N SER A 119 -5.31 -1.65 -17.87
CA SER A 119 -4.75 -2.64 -16.96
C SER A 119 -3.28 -2.40 -16.62
N SER A 120 -2.50 -1.89 -17.58
CA SER A 120 -1.04 -1.80 -17.49
C SER A 120 -0.52 -0.40 -17.11
N ASP A 121 -1.26 0.66 -17.40
CA ASP A 121 -0.80 2.01 -17.12
C ASP A 121 -0.87 2.27 -15.60
N PRO A 122 0.19 2.87 -15.01
CA PRO A 122 0.21 3.20 -13.60
C PRO A 122 -0.60 4.48 -13.36
N ILE A 123 -1.92 4.32 -13.27
CA ILE A 123 -2.88 5.44 -13.08
C ILE A 123 -3.62 5.38 -11.74
N PHE A 124 -3.54 4.25 -11.03
CA PHE A 124 -4.25 4.06 -9.77
C PHE A 124 -3.46 4.60 -8.58
N PRO A 125 -4.13 4.89 -7.45
CA PRO A 125 -3.46 5.36 -6.24
C PRO A 125 -2.24 4.52 -5.84
N SER A 126 -1.23 5.17 -5.28
CA SER A 126 0.01 4.52 -4.87
C SER A 126 -0.16 3.69 -3.58
N SER A 127 0.77 2.77 -3.33
CA SER A 127 0.82 2.02 -2.07
C SER A 127 0.90 2.94 -0.86
N HIS A 128 1.65 4.05 -0.95
CA HIS A 128 1.73 5.04 0.14
C HIS A 128 0.37 5.70 0.44
N GLN A 129 -0.45 5.97 -0.58
CA GLN A 129 -1.80 6.51 -0.38
C GLN A 129 -2.71 5.48 0.30
N LEU A 130 -2.60 4.20 -0.03
CA LEU A 130 -3.35 3.13 0.63
C LEU A 130 -2.87 2.86 2.06
N ASP A 131 -1.56 2.97 2.33
CA ASP A 131 -1.00 2.90 3.69
C ASP A 131 -1.58 4.01 4.58
N TYR A 132 -1.79 5.21 4.01
CA TYR A 132 -2.46 6.29 4.72
C TYR A 132 -3.91 5.91 5.07
N VAL A 133 -4.68 5.36 4.12
CA VAL A 133 -6.05 4.87 4.41
C VAL A 133 -6.01 3.78 5.49
N ALA A 134 -5.07 2.83 5.40
CA ALA A 134 -4.89 1.78 6.40
C ALA A 134 -4.65 2.35 7.80
N SER A 135 -3.88 3.43 7.92
CA SER A 135 -3.61 4.10 9.20
C SER A 135 -4.85 4.73 9.86
N LEU A 136 -5.92 4.97 9.09
CA LEU A 136 -7.18 5.53 9.58
C LEU A 136 -8.16 4.44 10.04
N ILE A 137 -7.93 3.18 9.67
CA ILE A 137 -8.80 2.06 10.02
C ILE A 137 -8.77 1.84 11.53
N ARG A 138 -9.97 1.72 12.12
CA ARG A 138 -10.16 1.43 13.54
C ARG A 138 -10.86 0.10 13.72
N PRO A 139 -10.66 -0.59 14.86
CA PRO A 139 -11.45 -1.75 15.22
C PRO A 139 -12.96 -1.44 15.18
N ILE A 140 -13.70 -2.32 14.52
CA ILE A 140 -15.14 -2.21 14.31
C ILE A 140 -15.85 -2.73 15.56
N ALA A 141 -16.50 -1.81 16.27
CA ALA A 141 -17.31 -2.11 17.46
C ALA A 141 -18.80 -1.76 17.25
N SER A 142 -19.17 -1.23 16.09
CA SER A 142 -20.52 -0.76 15.80
C SER A 142 -20.85 -0.82 14.31
N GLU A 143 -22.13 -0.77 13.97
CA GLU A 143 -22.62 -0.65 12.59
C GLU A 143 -22.00 0.58 11.89
N MET A 144 -21.91 1.70 12.60
CA MET A 144 -21.27 2.90 12.06
C MET A 144 -19.77 2.69 11.79
N GLY A 145 -19.08 1.94 12.64
CA GLY A 145 -17.69 1.54 12.41
C GLY A 145 -17.55 0.68 11.15
N LEU A 146 -18.45 -0.28 10.96
CA LEU A 146 -18.48 -1.13 9.76
C LEU A 146 -18.71 -0.29 8.50
N ARG A 147 -19.70 0.62 8.53
CA ARG A 147 -19.98 1.51 7.41
C ARG A 147 -18.77 2.37 7.03
N HIS A 148 -18.06 2.94 8.00
CA HIS A 148 -16.85 3.71 7.71
C HIS A 148 -15.76 2.83 7.10
N PHE A 149 -15.55 1.64 7.65
CA PHE A 149 -14.59 0.68 7.11
C PHE A 149 -14.90 0.30 5.65
N GLU A 150 -16.15 -0.06 5.35
CA GLU A 150 -16.58 -0.42 3.99
C GLU A 150 -16.43 0.74 3.02
N ARG A 151 -16.80 1.96 3.44
CA ARG A 151 -16.60 3.15 2.62
C ARG A 151 -15.13 3.38 2.29
N ASP A 152 -14.28 3.33 3.31
CA ASP A 152 -12.88 3.72 3.18
C ASP A 152 -12.05 2.66 2.44
N THR A 153 -12.37 1.37 2.59
CA THR A 153 -11.61 0.26 2.00
C THR A 153 -12.18 -0.30 0.70
N VAL A 154 -13.49 -0.17 0.47
CA VAL A 154 -14.18 -0.76 -0.69
C VAL A 154 -14.80 0.33 -1.56
N GLU A 155 -15.73 1.13 -1.03
CA GLU A 155 -16.51 2.07 -1.87
C GLU A 155 -15.59 3.09 -2.57
N ASN A 156 -14.67 3.71 -1.83
CA ASN A 156 -13.72 4.66 -2.40
C ASN A 156 -12.79 4.02 -3.45
N ALA A 157 -12.39 2.77 -3.24
CA ALA A 157 -11.55 2.05 -4.21
C ALA A 157 -12.32 1.72 -5.49
N VAL A 158 -13.56 1.24 -5.35
CA VAL A 158 -14.45 0.99 -6.49
C VAL A 158 -14.76 2.28 -7.24
N GLN A 159 -15.01 3.38 -6.52
CA GLN A 159 -15.21 4.69 -7.12
C GLN A 159 -14.03 5.08 -8.01
N LYS A 160 -12.79 4.89 -7.53
CA LYS A 160 -11.59 5.15 -8.34
C LYS A 160 -11.51 4.28 -9.59
N LEU A 161 -11.84 3.00 -9.48
CA LEU A 161 -11.89 2.10 -10.64
C LEU A 161 -12.93 2.56 -11.68
N VAL A 162 -14.11 2.97 -11.23
CA VAL A 162 -15.20 3.41 -12.10
C VAL A 162 -14.88 4.76 -12.74
N ASP A 163 -14.27 5.69 -12.02
CA ASP A 163 -13.84 6.99 -12.55
C ASP A 163 -12.84 6.80 -13.69
N GLU A 164 -11.81 5.96 -13.50
CA GLU A 164 -10.83 5.69 -14.55
C GLU A 164 -11.46 4.97 -15.75
N ALA A 165 -12.36 4.01 -15.50
CA ALA A 165 -13.09 3.33 -16.59
C ALA A 165 -14.04 4.27 -17.35
N TYR A 166 -14.58 5.30 -16.70
CA TYR A 166 -15.41 6.32 -17.32
C TYR A 166 -14.59 7.31 -18.15
N ASN A 167 -13.37 7.63 -17.73
CA ASN A 167 -12.46 8.52 -18.46
C ASN A 167 -11.90 7.87 -19.73
N ASP A 168 -11.86 6.53 -19.80
CA ASP A 168 -11.56 5.78 -21.02
C ASP A 168 -12.80 5.67 -21.91
N GLU A 169 -12.80 6.35 -23.06
CA GLU A 169 -13.95 6.41 -23.97
C GLU A 169 -14.39 5.03 -24.49
N LEU A 170 -13.42 4.15 -24.78
CA LEU A 170 -13.71 2.80 -25.29
C LEU A 170 -14.33 1.93 -24.21
N LEU A 171 -13.77 1.96 -22.99
CA LEU A 171 -14.31 1.21 -21.86
C LEU A 171 -15.68 1.76 -21.46
N ARG A 172 -15.87 3.07 -21.42
CA ARG A 172 -17.17 3.69 -21.12
C ARG A 172 -18.26 3.19 -22.05
N VAL A 173 -18.02 3.20 -23.36
CA VAL A 173 -18.97 2.71 -24.37
C VAL A 173 -19.19 1.20 -24.23
N ARG A 174 -18.13 0.41 -24.07
CA ARG A 174 -18.21 -1.05 -23.98
C ARG A 174 -18.90 -1.53 -22.70
N LEU A 175 -18.68 -0.83 -21.59
CA LEU A 175 -19.28 -1.11 -20.29
C LEU A 175 -20.70 -0.55 -20.16
N GLY A 176 -21.06 0.44 -20.99
CA GLY A 176 -22.36 1.10 -20.93
C GLY A 176 -22.49 2.04 -19.73
N ILE A 177 -21.39 2.70 -19.34
CA ILE A 177 -21.37 3.61 -18.19
C ILE A 177 -21.97 4.95 -18.64
N LEU A 178 -23.18 5.26 -18.13
CA LEU A 178 -23.97 6.43 -18.56
C LEU A 178 -23.69 7.71 -17.76
N GLY A 179 -22.85 7.65 -16.73
CA GLY A 179 -22.49 8.79 -15.89
C GLY A 179 -21.43 8.43 -14.85
N SER A 180 -20.87 9.44 -14.18
CA SER A 180 -19.97 9.22 -13.04
C SER A 180 -20.77 8.69 -11.84
N VAL A 181 -20.23 7.70 -11.14
CA VAL A 181 -20.73 7.33 -9.81
C VAL A 181 -20.33 8.47 -8.86
N THR A 182 -21.24 8.93 -7.99
CA THR A 182 -20.99 10.00 -7.01
C THR A 182 -21.58 9.60 -5.68
#